data_AF-A0A6G1HWE1-F1
#
_entry.id   AF-A0A6G1HWE1-F1
#
_cell.length_a   1.000
_cell.length_b   1.000
_cell.length_c   1.000
_cell.angle_alpha   90.00
_cell.angle_beta   90.00
_cell.angle_gamma   90.00
#
_symmetry.space_group_name_H-M   'P 1'
#
loop_
_entity.id
_entity.type
_entity.pdbx_description
1 polymer ?
#
loop_
_entity_poly.entity_id
_entity_poly.type
_entity_poly.pdbx_seq_one_letter_code
_entity_poly.pdbx_strand_id
1 'polypeptide(L)'
;MYLSLSPVRDRNANARELLADSTIADITIIRKSNLDSTVVGIAILRKSDIGNIIVDIAILRKSDIDNIIVDIAILRKSNIVNIIGDIAILRKSNIVNIIGDIAILRKSNIDSTIVDSTILRKSNIDSTIVNVAGFILLRGYLVGVSGSGLSRSLILGTSTLHWHT
;
A
#
# COMPACT_ATOMS: atom_id res chain seq x y z
N MET A 1 -6.65 -21.39 26.85
CA MET A 1 -8.00 -20.82 27.07
C MET A 1 -8.06 -19.54 26.24
N TYR A 2 -8.60 -19.60 25.03
CA TYR A 2 -8.78 -18.39 24.21
C TYR A 2 -10.05 -17.69 24.71
N LEU A 3 -9.91 -16.49 25.28
CA LEU A 3 -11.06 -15.62 25.49
C LEU A 3 -11.52 -15.18 24.10
N SER A 4 -12.74 -15.57 23.69
CA SER A 4 -13.40 -14.96 22.54
C SER A 4 -13.64 -13.49 22.86
N LEU A 5 -13.09 -12.59 22.05
CA LEU A 5 -13.21 -11.14 22.24
C LEU A 5 -14.37 -10.65 21.38
N SER A 6 -15.41 -10.11 22.00
CA SER A 6 -16.64 -9.74 21.30
C SER A 6 -16.41 -8.64 20.23
N PRO A 7 -17.18 -8.66 19.11
CA PRO A 7 -17.14 -7.61 18.10
C PRO A 7 -17.48 -6.21 18.65
N VAL A 8 -16.79 -5.18 18.16
CA VAL A 8 -17.13 -3.77 18.43
C VAL A 8 -17.97 -3.19 17.30
N ARG A 9 -19.11 -2.58 17.64
CA ARG A 9 -19.99 -1.89 16.68
C ARG A 9 -20.33 -0.50 17.21
N ASP A 10 -19.72 0.52 16.62
CA ASP A 10 -19.90 1.95 16.98
C ASP A 10 -19.77 2.78 15.70
N ARG A 11 -20.51 3.87 15.54
CA ARG A 11 -20.27 4.81 14.42
C ARG A 11 -18.85 5.38 14.46
N ASN A 12 -18.31 5.64 15.66
CA ASN A 12 -16.97 6.20 15.86
C ASN A 12 -16.20 5.43 16.93
N ALA A 13 -15.43 4.42 16.54
CA ALA A 13 -14.62 3.63 17.47
C ALA A 13 -13.27 4.32 17.76
N ASN A 14 -13.07 4.82 18.97
CA ASN A 14 -11.80 5.44 19.40
C ASN A 14 -11.21 4.68 20.59
N ALA A 15 -10.07 4.00 20.39
CA ALA A 15 -9.44 3.19 21.43
C ALA A 15 -7.93 3.45 21.56
N ARG A 16 -7.43 3.44 22.81
CA ARG A 16 -5.99 3.46 23.10
C ARG A 16 -5.36 2.08 23.04
N GLU A 17 -6.18 1.05 23.23
CA GLU A 17 -5.87 -0.36 23.11
C GLU A 17 -7.18 -1.08 22.78
N LEU A 18 -7.18 -1.90 21.74
CA LEU A 18 -8.36 -2.67 21.34
C LEU A 18 -7.96 -4.11 21.04
N LEU A 19 -8.64 -5.02 21.72
CA LEU A 19 -8.57 -6.46 21.49
C LEU A 19 -10.01 -6.88 21.20
N ALA A 20 -10.28 -7.22 19.93
CA ALA A 20 -11.60 -7.60 19.46
C ALA A 20 -11.44 -8.52 18.23
N ASP A 21 -12.30 -9.52 18.09
CA ASP A 21 -12.27 -10.37 16.90
C ASP A 21 -12.62 -9.54 15.63
N SER A 22 -13.49 -8.54 15.78
CA SER A 22 -13.85 -7.64 14.68
C SER A 22 -14.29 -6.24 15.13
N THR A 23 -14.18 -5.26 14.23
CA THR A 23 -14.69 -3.88 14.41
C THR A 23 -15.46 -3.41 13.19
N ILE A 24 -16.65 -2.82 13.40
CA ILE A 24 -17.50 -2.21 12.36
C ILE A 24 -17.88 -0.78 12.78
N ALA A 25 -17.50 0.21 11.98
CA ALA A 25 -17.68 1.63 12.26
C ALA A 25 -17.55 2.51 11.01
N ASP A 26 -18.09 3.73 11.03
CA ASP A 26 -17.85 4.71 9.96
C ASP A 26 -16.40 5.21 10.05
N ILE A 27 -15.96 5.57 11.25
CA ILE A 27 -14.60 6.03 11.53
C ILE A 27 -14.03 5.26 12.71
N THR A 28 -12.79 4.80 12.57
CA THR A 28 -12.06 4.09 13.62
C THR A 28 -10.68 4.68 13.82
N ILE A 29 -10.35 5.08 15.05
CA ILE A 29 -9.01 5.52 15.44
C ILE A 29 -8.52 4.63 16.57
N ILE A 30 -7.55 3.79 16.26
CA ILE A 30 -7.02 2.82 17.23
C ILE A 30 -5.51 2.98 17.37
N ARG A 31 -5.06 2.90 18.61
CA ARG A 31 -3.65 2.71 18.95
C ARG A 31 -3.51 1.34 19.59
N LYS A 32 -2.41 0.63 19.34
CA LYS A 32 -2.09 -0.64 20.02
C LYS A 32 -3.24 -1.63 19.97
N SER A 33 -3.43 -2.30 18.84
CA SER A 33 -4.50 -3.28 18.73
C SER A 33 -4.04 -4.58 18.12
N ASN A 34 -4.78 -5.63 18.46
CA ASN A 34 -4.74 -6.91 17.78
C ASN A 34 -6.17 -7.26 17.38
N LEU A 35 -6.43 -7.35 16.07
CA LEU A 35 -7.76 -7.60 15.52
C LEU A 35 -7.68 -8.67 14.44
N ASP A 36 -8.63 -9.60 14.40
CA ASP A 36 -8.66 -10.57 13.30
C ASP A 36 -9.19 -9.92 12.02
N SER A 37 -10.21 -9.07 12.16
CA SER A 37 -10.84 -8.38 11.03
C SER A 37 -11.32 -6.96 11.35
N THR A 38 -11.38 -6.09 10.35
CA THR A 38 -11.93 -4.73 10.47
C THR A 38 -12.64 -4.34 9.19
N VAL A 39 -13.88 -3.83 9.31
CA VAL A 39 -14.66 -3.30 8.18
C VAL A 39 -15.19 -1.93 8.54
N VAL A 40 -14.59 -0.88 8.00
CA VAL A 40 -14.91 0.50 8.41
C VAL A 40 -14.85 1.46 7.21
N GLY A 41 -15.46 2.64 7.27
CA GLY A 41 -15.29 3.64 6.21
C GLY A 41 -13.89 4.26 6.22
N ILE A 42 -13.44 4.71 7.39
CA ILE A 42 -12.11 5.32 7.59
C ILE A 42 -11.40 4.66 8.77
N ALA A 43 -10.18 4.19 8.56
CA ALA A 43 -9.32 3.62 9.60
C ALA A 43 -8.05 4.46 9.81
N ILE A 44 -7.78 4.88 11.05
CA ILE A 44 -6.52 5.49 11.46
C ILE A 44 -5.88 4.61 12.53
N LEU A 45 -4.87 3.83 12.12
CA LEU A 45 -4.28 2.79 12.97
C LEU A 45 -2.81 3.07 13.25
N ARG A 46 -2.41 2.80 14.50
CA ARG A 46 -1.03 2.99 14.94
C ARG A 46 -0.58 1.89 15.88
N LYS A 47 0.52 1.21 15.53
CA LYS A 47 1.01 0.05 16.30
C LYS A 47 -0.06 -1.03 16.39
N SER A 48 -0.57 -1.45 15.25
CA SER A 48 -1.69 -2.39 15.18
C SER A 48 -1.27 -3.59 14.38
N ASP A 49 -1.65 -4.77 14.86
CA ASP A 49 -1.48 -6.05 14.19
C ASP A 49 -2.88 -6.53 13.78
N ILE A 50 -3.12 -6.75 12.49
CA ILE A 50 -4.47 -7.06 11.99
C ILE A 50 -4.41 -8.15 10.94
N GLY A 51 -5.28 -9.16 11.02
CA GLY A 51 -5.41 -10.14 9.96
C GLY A 51 -5.93 -9.50 8.67
N ASN A 52 -7.19 -9.07 8.66
CA ASN A 52 -7.84 -8.54 7.46
C ASN A 52 -8.48 -7.16 7.68
N ILE A 53 -8.34 -6.27 6.71
CA ILE A 53 -9.01 -4.97 6.69
C ILE A 53 -9.74 -4.77 5.36
N ILE A 54 -10.99 -4.31 5.44
CA ILE A 54 -11.75 -3.77 4.31
C ILE A 54 -12.15 -2.34 4.68
N VAL A 55 -11.71 -1.34 3.92
CA VAL A 55 -11.90 0.06 4.29
C VAL A 55 -11.81 0.99 3.09
N ASP A 56 -12.61 2.06 3.02
CA ASP A 56 -12.48 3.02 1.92
C ASP A 56 -11.14 3.77 2.03
N ILE A 57 -10.80 4.26 3.23
CA ILE A 57 -9.56 4.99 3.50
C ILE A 57 -8.80 4.44 4.72
N ALA A 58 -7.56 4.00 4.51
CA ALA A 58 -6.65 3.56 5.56
C ALA A 58 -5.46 4.50 5.76
N ILE A 59 -5.24 4.95 7.00
CA ILE A 59 -4.02 5.64 7.42
C ILE A 59 -3.30 4.80 8.47
N LEU A 60 -2.20 4.17 8.06
CA LEU A 60 -1.51 3.15 8.84
C LEU A 60 -0.11 3.59 9.23
N ARG A 61 0.23 3.43 10.51
CA ARG A 61 1.56 3.78 11.01
C ARG A 61 2.11 2.72 11.97
N LYS A 62 3.23 2.11 11.57
CA LYS A 62 3.83 1.01 12.36
C LYS A 62 2.81 -0.10 12.57
N SER A 63 2.17 -0.55 11.49
CA SER A 63 1.17 -1.60 11.56
C SER A 63 1.64 -2.79 10.76
N ASP A 64 1.28 -3.98 11.23
CA ASP A 64 1.53 -5.25 10.57
C ASP A 64 0.18 -5.84 10.17
N ILE A 65 -0.04 -6.09 8.88
CA ILE A 65 -1.35 -6.51 8.35
C ILE A 65 -1.18 -7.66 7.36
N ASP A 66 -2.01 -8.70 7.43
CA ASP A 66 -1.95 -9.76 6.42
C ASP A 66 -2.58 -9.26 5.12
N ASN A 67 -3.86 -8.91 5.13
CA ASN A 67 -4.57 -8.46 3.93
C ASN A 67 -5.31 -7.14 4.14
N ILE A 68 -5.23 -6.27 3.14
CA ILE A 68 -6.03 -5.05 3.07
C ILE A 68 -6.70 -4.91 1.69
N ILE A 69 -8.00 -4.68 1.71
CA ILE A 69 -8.80 -4.26 0.56
C ILE A 69 -9.21 -2.81 0.83
N VAL A 70 -8.83 -1.88 -0.06
CA VAL A 70 -8.92 -0.45 0.24
C VAL A 70 -8.93 0.43 -0.98
N ASP A 71 -9.77 1.47 -1.03
CA ASP A 71 -9.70 2.43 -2.14
C ASP A 71 -8.43 3.28 -2.03
N ILE A 72 -8.15 3.82 -0.83
CA ILE A 72 -6.97 4.66 -0.58
C ILE A 72 -6.21 4.22 0.67
N ALA A 73 -4.96 3.79 0.49
CA ALA A 73 -4.06 3.42 1.57
C ALA A 73 -2.88 4.39 1.70
N ILE A 74 -2.69 4.93 2.91
CA ILE A 74 -1.52 5.74 3.28
C ILE A 74 -0.73 5.00 4.38
N LEU A 75 0.41 4.44 4.00
CA LEU A 75 1.21 3.57 4.86
C LEU A 75 2.53 4.20 5.25
N ARG A 76 2.87 4.10 6.54
CA ARG A 76 4.17 4.54 7.03
C ARG A 76 4.80 3.59 8.04
N LYS A 77 5.95 3.04 7.69
CA LYS A 77 6.66 2.05 8.52
C LYS A 77 5.81 0.82 8.80
N SER A 78 5.04 0.37 7.82
CA SER A 78 4.13 -0.76 7.97
C SER A 78 4.69 -1.97 7.20
N ASN A 79 4.36 -3.17 7.67
CA ASN A 79 4.57 -4.39 6.91
C ASN A 79 3.19 -4.95 6.52
N ILE A 80 2.98 -5.25 5.24
CA ILE A 80 1.71 -5.84 4.79
C ILE A 80 1.99 -7.00 3.86
N VAL A 81 1.25 -8.11 3.97
CA VAL A 81 1.38 -9.19 2.99
C VAL A 81 0.73 -8.76 1.68
N ASN A 82 -0.58 -8.51 1.67
CA ASN A 82 -1.30 -8.16 0.43
C ASN A 82 -2.07 -6.85 0.54
N ILE A 83 -1.92 -5.99 -0.47
CA ILE A 83 -2.78 -4.82 -0.71
C ILE A 83 -3.54 -5.04 -2.02
N ILE A 84 -4.86 -4.87 -1.97
CA ILE A 84 -5.72 -4.77 -3.15
C ILE A 84 -6.46 -3.44 -3.05
N GLY A 85 -6.37 -2.59 -4.07
CA GLY A 85 -6.96 -1.27 -3.97
C GLY A 85 -6.56 -0.27 -5.05
N ASP A 86 -7.28 0.84 -5.15
CA ASP A 86 -7.04 1.81 -6.23
C ASP A 86 -5.71 2.55 -6.02
N ILE A 87 -5.47 3.10 -4.82
CA ILE A 87 -4.32 3.97 -4.54
C ILE A 87 -3.55 3.50 -3.31
N ALA A 88 -2.27 3.18 -3.50
CA ALA A 88 -1.34 2.85 -2.43
C ALA A 88 -0.21 3.88 -2.33
N ILE A 89 -0.14 4.60 -1.21
CA ILE A 89 0.94 5.56 -0.90
C ILE A 89 1.80 5.02 0.25
N LEU A 90 3.06 4.70 -0.05
CA LEU A 90 3.93 3.96 0.86
C LEU A 90 5.19 4.74 1.23
N ARG A 91 5.49 4.75 2.52
CA ARG A 91 6.75 5.31 3.02
C ARG A 91 7.43 4.42 4.05
N LYS A 92 8.63 3.94 3.72
CA LYS A 92 9.41 3.06 4.62
C LYS A 92 8.64 1.78 4.96
N SER A 93 7.88 1.24 4.02
CA SER A 93 7.05 0.06 4.23
C SER A 93 7.64 -1.14 3.49
N ASN A 94 7.36 -2.34 3.97
CA ASN A 94 7.67 -3.59 3.28
C ASN A 94 6.36 -4.29 2.92
N ILE A 95 6.17 -4.64 1.66
CA ILE A 95 4.93 -5.27 1.18
C ILE A 95 5.27 -6.51 0.37
N VAL A 96 4.52 -7.59 0.52
CA VAL A 96 4.73 -8.75 -0.37
C VAL A 96 4.08 -8.44 -1.73
N ASN A 97 2.78 -8.20 -1.77
CA ASN A 97 2.05 -7.97 -3.02
C ASN A 97 1.21 -6.69 -3.00
N ILE A 98 1.20 -5.98 -4.13
CA ILE A 98 0.23 -4.90 -4.43
C ILE A 98 -0.48 -5.20 -5.74
N ILE A 99 -1.80 -5.10 -5.73
CA ILE A 99 -2.66 -5.10 -6.91
C ILE A 99 -3.53 -3.85 -6.86
N GLY A 100 -3.53 -3.05 -7.92
CA GLY A 100 -4.25 -1.78 -7.91
C GLY A 100 -4.06 -0.90 -9.12
N ASP A 101 -4.47 0.36 -9.03
CA ASP A 101 -4.31 1.29 -10.15
C ASP A 101 -3.00 2.09 -10.00
N ILE A 102 -2.73 2.62 -8.80
CA ILE A 102 -1.62 3.55 -8.56
C ILE A 102 -0.82 3.16 -7.32
N ALA A 103 0.51 3.00 -7.49
CA ALA A 103 1.46 2.81 -6.41
C ALA A 103 2.49 3.95 -6.32
N ILE A 104 2.52 4.68 -5.20
CA ILE A 104 3.49 5.74 -4.91
C ILE A 104 4.42 5.29 -3.78
N LEU A 105 5.66 4.95 -4.12
CA LEU A 105 6.59 4.30 -3.19
C LEU A 105 7.78 5.19 -2.85
N ARG A 106 8.03 5.40 -1.55
CA ARG A 106 9.23 6.08 -1.06
C ARG A 106 9.96 5.29 0.03
N LYS A 107 11.18 4.86 -0.27
CA LYS A 107 12.00 4.06 0.65
C LYS A 107 11.31 2.76 1.07
N SER A 108 10.54 2.17 0.18
CA SER A 108 9.77 0.94 0.44
C SER A 108 10.38 -0.23 -0.31
N ASN A 109 10.15 -1.44 0.18
CA ASN A 109 10.52 -2.69 -0.49
C ASN A 109 9.25 -3.46 -0.81
N ILE A 110 9.13 -3.96 -2.03
CA ILE A 110 7.99 -4.76 -2.46
C ILE A 110 8.45 -6.00 -3.21
N ASP A 111 7.84 -7.16 -2.95
CA ASP A 111 8.20 -8.38 -3.67
C ASP A 111 7.53 -8.40 -5.06
N SER A 112 6.22 -8.14 -5.14
CA SER A 112 5.50 -8.07 -6.40
C SER A 112 4.48 -6.93 -6.48
N THR A 113 4.30 -6.38 -7.68
CA THR A 113 3.32 -5.31 -7.93
C THR A 113 2.68 -5.47 -9.30
N ILE A 114 1.35 -5.40 -9.37
CA ILE A 114 0.55 -5.33 -10.59
C ILE A 114 -0.27 -4.06 -10.51
N VAL A 115 0.12 -3.02 -11.28
CA VAL A 115 -0.60 -1.75 -11.27
C VAL A 115 -0.68 -1.09 -12.64
N ASP A 116 -1.59 -0.13 -12.79
CA ASP A 116 -1.61 0.69 -14.00
C ASP A 116 -0.47 1.72 -14.00
N SER A 117 -0.13 2.32 -12.87
CA SER A 117 0.93 3.32 -12.75
C SER A 117 1.72 3.24 -11.43
N THR A 118 3.02 3.51 -11.52
CA THR A 118 3.94 3.46 -10.37
C THR A 118 4.87 4.68 -10.34
N ILE A 119 5.06 5.27 -9.15
CA ILE A 119 6.06 6.30 -8.88
C ILE A 119 7.03 5.79 -7.80
N LEU A 120 8.33 5.74 -8.11
CA LEU A 120 9.35 5.21 -7.21
C LEU A 120 10.36 6.28 -6.76
N ARG A 121 10.68 6.28 -5.46
CA ARG A 121 11.80 7.06 -4.93
C ARG A 121 12.57 6.30 -3.86
N LYS A 122 13.78 5.86 -4.20
CA LYS A 122 14.67 5.07 -3.32
C LYS A 122 13.97 3.80 -2.82
N SER A 123 13.11 3.20 -3.64
CA SER A 123 12.34 2.00 -3.32
C SER A 123 12.85 0.83 -4.18
N ASN A 124 12.62 -0.39 -3.72
CA ASN A 124 12.92 -1.61 -4.45
C ASN A 124 11.62 -2.36 -4.75
N ILE A 125 11.50 -2.90 -5.96
CA ILE A 125 10.46 -3.88 -6.31
C ILE A 125 11.13 -5.05 -7.02
N ASP A 126 10.89 -6.28 -6.58
CA ASP A 126 11.52 -7.45 -7.18
C ASP A 126 10.81 -7.90 -8.48
N SER A 127 9.47 -7.82 -8.53
CA SER A 127 8.65 -8.13 -9.71
C SER A 127 7.61 -7.04 -9.97
N THR A 128 7.46 -6.59 -11.21
CA THR A 128 6.46 -5.56 -11.56
C THR A 128 5.82 -5.81 -12.92
N ILE A 129 4.49 -5.71 -12.96
CA ILE A 129 3.68 -5.59 -14.17
C ILE A 129 3.03 -4.20 -14.14
N VAL A 130 3.28 -3.39 -15.18
CA VAL A 130 2.68 -2.06 -15.33
C VAL A 130 1.96 -1.96 -16.67
N ASN A 131 0.69 -1.57 -16.67
CA ASN A 131 -0.15 -1.57 -17.87
C ASN A 131 0.15 -0.36 -18.80
N VAL A 132 0.22 0.89 -18.32
CA VAL A 132 0.52 2.08 -19.16
C VAL A 132 1.14 3.25 -18.37
N ALA A 133 2.14 3.94 -18.97
CA ALA A 133 2.65 5.28 -18.60
C ALA A 133 3.19 5.51 -17.18
N GLY A 134 3.55 4.46 -16.44
CA GLY A 134 4.29 4.59 -15.18
C GLY A 134 5.79 4.83 -15.42
N PHE A 135 6.33 5.94 -14.91
CA PHE A 135 7.77 6.19 -14.91
C PHE A 135 8.45 5.43 -13.77
N ILE A 136 9.16 4.37 -14.10
CA ILE A 136 9.99 3.64 -13.12
C ILE A 136 11.31 4.40 -12.96
N LEU A 137 11.54 5.01 -11.79
CA LEU A 137 12.85 5.58 -11.46
C LEU A 137 13.69 4.56 -10.67
N LEU A 138 14.43 3.69 -11.37
CA LEU A 138 15.30 2.70 -10.75
C LEU A 138 16.72 3.26 -10.59
N ARG A 139 17.19 3.48 -9.34
CA ARG A 139 18.56 3.94 -9.04
C ARG A 139 19.08 5.11 -9.92
N GLY A 140 18.20 6.05 -10.29
CA GLY A 140 18.56 7.21 -11.12
C GLY A 140 18.27 7.05 -12.62
N TYR A 141 17.75 5.91 -13.06
CA TYR A 141 17.32 5.67 -14.44
C TYR A 141 15.80 5.78 -14.57
N LEU A 142 15.35 6.51 -15.59
CA LEU A 142 13.95 6.57 -15.99
C LEU A 142 13.69 5.45 -17.00
N VAL A 143 12.96 4.41 -16.61
CA VAL A 143 12.51 3.36 -17.54
C VAL A 143 11.03 3.60 -17.82
N GLY A 144 10.74 4.04 -19.05
CA GLY A 144 9.37 4.05 -19.58
C GLY A 144 9.07 2.70 -20.22
N VAL A 145 7.99 2.05 -19.82
CA VAL A 145 7.45 0.87 -20.50
C VAL A 145 6.13 1.29 -21.14
N SER A 146 6.11 1.47 -22.47
CA SER A 146 4.88 1.73 -23.22
C SER A 146 4.50 0.47 -24.00
N GLY A 147 3.42 -0.19 -23.59
CA GLY A 147 2.86 -1.33 -24.31
C GLY A 147 1.73 -0.91 -25.25
N SER A 148 2.00 -0.79 -26.55
CA SER A 148 1.14 -1.36 -27.60
C SER A 148 1.96 -1.47 -28.90
N GLY A 149 2.47 -2.66 -29.18
CA GLY A 149 3.18 -2.97 -30.42
C GLY A 149 4.72 -2.90 -30.34
N LEU A 150 5.36 -4.07 -30.43
CA LEU A 150 6.71 -4.34 -30.95
C LEU A 150 7.69 -3.14 -31.02
N SER A 151 8.24 -2.69 -29.89
CA SER A 151 9.57 -2.04 -29.83
C SER A 151 10.04 -1.94 -28.38
N ARG A 152 11.06 -2.72 -28.01
CA ARG A 152 11.81 -2.52 -26.76
C ARG A 152 12.84 -1.41 -27.00
N SER A 153 12.55 -0.17 -26.58
CA SER A 153 13.58 0.87 -26.50
C SER A 153 14.07 0.99 -25.06
N LEU A 154 15.28 0.46 -24.80
CA LEU A 154 16.02 0.71 -23.58
C LEU A 154 16.78 2.04 -23.73
N ILE A 155 16.27 3.13 -23.14
CA ILE A 155 17.01 4.40 -23.11
C ILE A 155 17.95 4.37 -21.90
N LEU A 156 19.22 4.05 -22.14
CA LEU A 156 20.31 4.26 -21.19
C LEU A 156 20.88 5.66 -21.41
N GLY A 157 20.72 6.58 -20.46
CA GLY A 157 21.41 7.86 -20.57
C GLY A 157 21.19 8.82 -19.41
N THR A 158 22.23 9.02 -18.61
CA THR A 158 22.49 10.30 -17.95
C THR A 158 23.28 11.19 -18.90
N SER A 159 22.66 11.73 -19.95
CA SER A 159 23.29 12.76 -20.79
C SER A 159 22.24 13.71 -21.35
N THR A 160 22.49 15.00 -21.15
CA THR A 160 21.76 16.18 -21.63
C THR A 160 21.35 16.08 -23.10
N LEU A 161 20.06 16.25 -23.40
CA LEU A 161 19.55 16.45 -24.75
C LEU A 161 19.97 17.83 -25.27
N HIS A 162 20.81 17.84 -26.31
CA HIS A 162 20.83 18.94 -27.28
C HIS A 162 19.79 18.63 -28.37
N TRP A 163 18.90 19.59 -28.63
CA TRP A 163 17.95 19.53 -29.73
C TRP A 163 18.59 20.11 -30.99
N HIS A 164 18.37 19.47 -32.13
CA HIS A 164 18.41 20.15 -33.42
C HIS A 164 17.02 20.05 -34.06
N THR A 165 16.57 21.21 -34.54
CA THR A 165 15.31 21.50 -35.22
C THR A 165 15.13 20.73 -36.52
#